data_AF-A0AA86QC55-F1
#
_entry.id   AF-A0AA86QC55-F1
#
_cell.length_a   1.000
_cell.length_b   1.000
_cell.length_c   1.000
_cell.angle_alpha   90.00
_cell.angle_beta   90.00
_cell.angle_gamma   90.00
#
_symmetry.space_group_name_H-M   'P 1'
#
loop_
_entity.id
_entity.type
_entity.pdbx_description
1 polymer ?
#
loop_
_entity_poly.entity_id
_entity_poly.type
_entity_poly.pdbx_seq_one_letter_code
_entity_poly.pdbx_strand_id
1 'polypeptide(L)'
;MKIGTLIGQLQSNQTDMQNISVLNSTICNSNISGGLVGLSQNSIKIQRCIITINISSKSNCGGIIGESYIFVKIQNCKVIDSILSSYYTGGYIGQLNSSIQFIKCSQTSLTIQSTCNAGGLIAITTSNNSIQIDYTHIENINIEVILTQYSAAGLIGVSSAYVLVNNSKVQNIKILSLNTAALIGYQQQIYQQEATFNQITIVNINLQTQSSSGLCIGLLETQVSARHINISITIQNKSIRSSAGFVGKITSNNQYLSQFVNSSICESVIISQSYVGGIIGETMSNIHINNCSTNKLVLISDINCAGFIGSSQSLSNIDITQSIIQNSSILSNGDYSIGGIIGITISNVSITNITIKYVNITAFFANISGAGAAGIIGKADIAIIINCSVEYSIINSVNQASAGLVGYSQLNLTIINCSINNSVINNNNSIHLYSTGGIIGVSNNTVLIDNCMISNCTMDSITFSGSFIGMQLKDSSIQILNSQVHTIQMRCKQCGIISGTVKLESYTVKNSQSSGYNYINGNIMNNCVSFDILTNMNGC
;
A
#
# COMPACT_ATOMS: atom_id res chain seq x y z
N MET A 1 38.93 -7.74 -15.96
CA MET A 1 39.03 -6.95 -17.21
C MET A 1 37.90 -5.92 -17.23
N LYS A 2 38.19 -4.68 -17.66
CA LYS A 2 37.22 -3.58 -17.78
C LYS A 2 37.03 -3.30 -19.27
N ILE A 3 35.81 -3.45 -19.78
CA ILE A 3 35.54 -3.34 -21.23
C ILE A 3 34.43 -2.34 -21.45
N GLY A 4 34.66 -1.40 -22.35
CA GLY A 4 33.61 -0.64 -23.02
C GLY A 4 33.91 -0.62 -24.51
N THR A 5 32.87 -0.50 -25.35
CA THR A 5 33.05 -0.49 -26.81
C THR A 5 34.00 0.62 -27.26
N LEU A 6 34.00 1.75 -26.54
CA LEU A 6 34.89 2.86 -26.81
C LEU A 6 36.03 2.96 -25.80
N ILE A 7 35.71 2.84 -24.51
CA ILE A 7 36.68 3.08 -23.43
C ILE A 7 36.59 1.96 -22.39
N GLY A 8 37.67 1.20 -22.22
CA GLY A 8 37.76 0.20 -21.14
C GLY A 8 37.78 0.86 -19.75
N GLN A 9 38.63 1.86 -19.56
CA GLN A 9 38.76 2.61 -18.31
C GLN A 9 39.04 4.09 -18.59
N LEU A 10 38.25 4.97 -17.98
CA LEU A 10 38.38 6.42 -18.09
C LEU A 10 39.03 7.02 -16.83
N GLN A 11 40.22 7.60 -17.00
CA GLN A 11 41.02 8.21 -15.91
C GLN A 11 41.23 9.74 -16.05
N SER A 12 40.68 10.38 -17.07
CA SER A 12 40.79 11.84 -17.27
C SER A 12 39.76 12.63 -16.47
N ASN A 13 40.13 13.81 -15.96
CA ASN A 13 39.34 14.65 -15.04
C ASN A 13 37.87 14.90 -15.45
N GLN A 14 37.60 15.14 -16.73
CA GLN A 14 36.25 15.34 -17.26
C GLN A 14 36.16 14.85 -18.70
N THR A 15 35.06 14.19 -19.06
CA THR A 15 34.84 13.68 -20.43
C THR A 15 33.42 13.94 -20.88
N ASP A 16 33.27 14.36 -22.13
CA ASP A 16 31.99 14.57 -22.77
C ASP A 16 31.88 13.65 -24.00
N MET A 17 30.88 12.76 -23.99
CA MET A 17 30.59 11.81 -25.06
C MET A 17 29.26 12.19 -25.71
N GLN A 18 29.30 12.54 -26.98
CA GLN A 18 28.13 13.07 -27.68
C GLN A 18 27.92 12.43 -29.03
N ASN A 19 26.65 12.25 -29.40
CA ASN A 19 26.25 11.81 -30.75
C ASN A 19 26.86 10.45 -31.14
N ILE A 20 26.97 9.54 -30.18
CA ILE A 20 27.58 8.22 -30.38
C ILE A 20 26.49 7.20 -30.67
N SER A 21 26.71 6.37 -31.70
CA SER A 21 25.88 5.21 -31.97
C SER A 21 26.73 3.94 -31.87
N VAL A 22 26.31 3.02 -31.01
CA VAL A 22 26.85 1.67 -30.94
C VAL A 22 25.71 0.73 -31.30
N LEU A 23 25.86 0.01 -32.41
CA LEU A 23 24.82 -0.85 -32.96
C LEU A 23 25.32 -2.28 -33.05
N ASN A 24 24.50 -3.23 -32.58
CA ASN A 24 24.72 -4.67 -32.68
C ASN A 24 26.10 -5.11 -32.15
N SER A 25 26.61 -4.41 -31.14
CA SER A 25 27.87 -4.78 -30.50
C SER A 25 27.63 -5.93 -29.51
N THR A 26 28.66 -6.72 -29.26
CA THR A 26 28.63 -7.79 -28.26
C THR A 26 29.87 -7.67 -27.37
N ILE A 27 29.66 -7.64 -26.05
CA ILE A 27 30.74 -7.68 -25.06
C ILE A 27 30.54 -8.94 -24.21
N CYS A 28 31.54 -9.82 -24.17
CA CYS A 28 31.49 -11.07 -23.40
C CYS A 28 32.68 -11.22 -22.44
N ASN A 29 32.50 -12.03 -21.38
CA ASN A 29 33.57 -12.53 -20.50
C ASN A 29 34.41 -11.47 -19.78
N SER A 30 33.85 -10.28 -19.56
CA SER A 30 34.51 -9.21 -18.80
C SER A 30 34.18 -9.30 -17.29
N ASN A 31 34.96 -8.60 -16.44
CA ASN A 31 34.53 -8.39 -15.06
C ASN A 31 33.60 -7.18 -14.95
N ILE A 32 33.96 -6.07 -15.61
CA ILE A 32 33.20 -4.82 -15.62
C ILE A 32 32.94 -4.46 -17.07
N SER A 33 31.67 -4.39 -17.48
CA SER A 33 31.26 -4.05 -18.85
C SER A 33 30.32 -2.87 -18.89
N GLY A 34 30.59 -1.92 -19.79
CA GLY A 34 29.63 -0.91 -20.19
C GLY A 34 29.49 -0.82 -21.70
N GLY A 35 28.31 -0.46 -22.21
CA GLY A 35 28.16 -0.33 -23.66
C GLY A 35 29.08 0.71 -24.30
N LEU A 36 29.38 1.80 -23.59
CA LEU A 36 30.38 2.80 -24.00
C LEU A 36 31.64 2.72 -23.15
N VAL A 37 31.48 2.65 -21.82
CA VAL A 37 32.57 2.79 -20.85
C VAL A 37 32.54 1.65 -19.85
N GLY A 38 33.63 0.89 -19.74
CA GLY A 38 33.74 -0.15 -18.71
C GLY A 38 33.73 0.47 -17.31
N LEU A 39 34.78 1.24 -16.98
CA LEU A 39 34.91 1.93 -15.69
C LEU A 39 35.14 3.43 -15.87
N SER A 40 34.37 4.26 -15.17
CA SER A 40 34.63 5.70 -15.03
C SER A 40 35.15 6.05 -13.64
N GLN A 41 36.34 6.63 -13.57
CA GLN A 41 36.90 7.19 -12.33
C GLN A 41 36.73 8.71 -12.24
N ASN A 42 36.03 9.33 -13.19
CA ASN A 42 35.91 10.77 -13.32
C ASN A 42 34.51 11.21 -13.78
N SER A 43 34.28 12.53 -13.71
CA SER A 43 33.03 13.14 -14.16
C SER A 43 32.82 12.88 -15.64
N ILE A 44 31.66 12.33 -15.99
CA ILE A 44 31.32 12.00 -17.37
C ILE A 44 29.95 12.54 -17.74
N LYS A 45 29.89 13.17 -18.91
CA LYS A 45 28.65 13.60 -19.54
C LYS A 45 28.45 12.79 -20.82
N ILE A 46 27.29 12.16 -20.95
CA ILE A 46 26.91 11.35 -22.10
C ILE A 46 25.60 11.91 -22.65
N GLN A 47 25.59 12.33 -23.91
CA GLN A 47 24.38 12.92 -24.49
C GLN A 47 24.10 12.53 -25.94
N ARG A 48 22.82 12.33 -26.25
CA ARG A 48 22.33 12.00 -27.59
C ARG A 48 22.97 10.73 -28.15
N CYS A 49 23.08 9.70 -27.31
CA CYS A 49 23.67 8.43 -27.69
C CYS A 49 22.59 7.35 -27.86
N ILE A 50 22.78 6.46 -28.83
CA ILE A 50 21.91 5.30 -29.06
C ILE A 50 22.77 4.05 -28.99
N ILE A 51 22.42 3.14 -28.08
CA ILE A 51 23.18 1.93 -27.81
C ILE A 51 22.26 0.73 -27.96
N THR A 52 22.59 -0.15 -28.90
CA THR A 52 22.00 -1.47 -29.09
C THR A 52 23.13 -2.48 -28.91
N ILE A 53 23.12 -3.18 -27.78
CA ILE A 53 24.27 -3.99 -27.38
C ILE A 53 23.83 -5.22 -26.58
N ASN A 54 24.50 -6.34 -26.84
CA ASN A 54 24.41 -7.53 -26.01
C ASN A 54 25.63 -7.61 -25.09
N ILE A 55 25.41 -7.51 -23.78
CA ILE A 55 26.49 -7.53 -22.80
C ILE A 55 26.34 -8.76 -21.90
N SER A 56 27.42 -9.52 -21.77
CA SER A 56 27.60 -10.58 -20.80
C SER A 56 28.87 -10.34 -19.99
N SER A 57 28.74 -10.06 -18.69
CA SER A 57 29.87 -9.90 -17.78
C SER A 57 29.72 -10.68 -16.48
N LYS A 58 30.83 -10.94 -15.81
CA LYS A 58 30.87 -11.65 -14.53
C LYS A 58 30.41 -10.76 -13.37
N SER A 59 30.55 -9.43 -13.51
CA SER A 59 30.15 -8.46 -12.49
C SER A 59 29.59 -7.20 -13.16
N ASN A 60 29.73 -6.02 -12.53
CA ASN A 60 29.21 -4.70 -12.89
C ASN A 60 28.97 -4.50 -14.38
N CYS A 61 27.69 -4.54 -14.76
CA CYS A 61 27.22 -4.54 -16.14
C CYS A 61 26.22 -3.41 -16.35
N GLY A 62 26.54 -2.47 -17.23
CA GLY A 62 25.65 -1.38 -17.59
C GLY A 62 25.47 -1.26 -19.08
N GLY A 63 24.27 -0.92 -19.54
CA GLY A 63 24.04 -0.63 -20.96
C GLY A 63 24.87 0.54 -21.48
N ILE A 64 25.30 1.47 -20.62
CA ILE A 64 26.21 2.57 -20.96
C ILE A 64 27.53 2.48 -20.20
N ILE A 65 27.47 2.40 -18.87
CA ILE A 65 28.65 2.42 -17.99
C ILE A 65 28.63 1.19 -17.08
N GLY A 66 29.70 0.40 -17.05
CA GLY A 66 29.77 -0.74 -16.11
C GLY A 66 29.78 -0.28 -14.66
N GLU A 67 30.73 0.59 -14.32
CA GLU A 67 30.87 1.18 -13.00
C GLU A 67 31.32 2.65 -13.04
N SER A 68 30.82 3.49 -12.13
CA SER A 68 31.25 4.88 -11.99
C SER A 68 31.53 5.29 -10.53
N TYR A 69 32.67 5.95 -10.30
CA TYR A 69 33.07 6.51 -9.00
C TYR A 69 32.80 8.01 -8.82
N ILE A 70 32.54 8.74 -9.90
CA ILE A 70 32.34 10.20 -9.88
C ILE A 70 31.10 10.56 -10.71
N PHE A 71 30.59 11.77 -10.49
CA PHE A 71 29.38 12.34 -11.07
C PHE A 71 29.13 11.95 -12.54
N VAL A 72 27.93 11.47 -12.81
CA VAL A 72 27.49 11.08 -14.16
C VAL A 72 26.30 11.94 -14.60
N LYS A 73 26.33 12.45 -15.82
CA LYS A 73 25.16 13.07 -16.47
C LYS A 73 24.83 12.34 -17.76
N ILE A 74 23.65 11.75 -17.85
CA ILE A 74 23.15 11.05 -19.04
C ILE A 74 21.93 11.80 -19.55
N GLN A 75 21.96 12.22 -20.82
CA GLN A 75 20.91 13.08 -21.38
C GLN A 75 20.51 12.64 -22.79
N ASN A 76 19.21 12.56 -23.08
CA ASN A 76 18.68 12.20 -24.41
C ASN A 76 19.30 10.90 -24.95
N CYS A 77 19.55 9.92 -24.09
CA CYS A 77 20.15 8.65 -24.49
C CYS A 77 19.10 7.55 -24.61
N LYS A 78 19.41 6.52 -25.39
CA LYS A 78 18.59 5.32 -25.55
C LYS A 78 19.45 4.07 -25.44
N VAL A 79 19.00 3.11 -24.64
CA VAL A 79 19.57 1.76 -24.56
C VAL A 79 18.50 0.73 -24.96
N ILE A 80 18.89 -0.25 -25.76
CA ILE A 80 18.06 -1.32 -26.30
C ILE A 80 18.84 -2.64 -26.19
N ASP A 81 18.10 -3.76 -26.12
CA ASP A 81 18.56 -5.16 -26.22
C ASP A 81 18.85 -5.83 -24.86
N SER A 82 19.73 -6.84 -24.80
CA SER A 82 19.91 -7.68 -23.62
C SER A 82 21.19 -7.37 -22.82
N ILE A 83 21.05 -7.34 -21.49
CA ILE A 83 22.15 -7.10 -20.57
C ILE A 83 22.12 -8.19 -19.51
N LEU A 84 23.17 -9.00 -19.47
CA LEU A 84 23.29 -10.17 -18.61
C LEU A 84 24.55 -10.05 -17.75
N SER A 85 24.43 -10.28 -16.45
CA SER A 85 25.60 -10.42 -15.59
C SER A 85 25.40 -11.35 -14.42
N SER A 86 26.50 -11.89 -13.88
CA SER A 86 26.47 -12.68 -12.64
C SER A 86 26.47 -11.83 -11.36
N TYR A 87 26.39 -10.49 -11.43
CA TYR A 87 26.37 -9.65 -10.23
C TYR A 87 25.47 -8.41 -10.35
N TYR A 88 26.01 -7.21 -10.58
CA TYR A 88 25.22 -5.99 -10.65
C TYR A 88 24.88 -5.65 -12.10
N THR A 89 23.59 -5.69 -12.46
CA THR A 89 23.13 -5.48 -13.84
C THR A 89 22.15 -4.31 -13.93
N GLY A 90 22.57 -3.22 -14.55
CA GLY A 90 21.72 -2.04 -14.77
C GLY A 90 21.52 -1.75 -16.25
N GLY A 91 20.33 -1.27 -16.62
CA GLY A 91 20.10 -0.92 -18.03
C GLY A 91 20.90 0.29 -18.51
N TYR A 92 21.33 1.19 -17.62
CA TYR A 92 22.34 2.21 -17.93
C TYR A 92 23.65 1.97 -17.19
N ILE A 93 23.58 1.73 -15.88
CA ILE A 93 24.76 1.61 -15.01
C ILE A 93 24.70 0.37 -14.13
N GLY A 94 25.74 -0.44 -14.15
CA GLY A 94 25.86 -1.58 -13.23
C GLY A 94 25.99 -1.12 -11.77
N GLN A 95 27.10 -0.44 -11.45
CA GLN A 95 27.37 0.08 -10.11
C GLN A 95 27.68 1.58 -10.12
N LEU A 96 27.08 2.32 -9.19
CA LEU A 96 27.27 3.76 -9.05
C LEU A 96 27.70 4.13 -7.62
N ASN A 97 28.92 4.67 -7.49
CA ASN A 97 29.48 5.12 -6.22
C ASN A 97 29.49 6.66 -6.10
N SER A 98 28.64 7.36 -6.86
CA SER A 98 28.53 8.84 -6.90
C SER A 98 27.14 9.34 -7.32
N SER A 99 26.92 10.66 -7.38
CA SER A 99 25.67 11.25 -7.88
C SER A 99 25.47 11.10 -9.39
N ILE A 100 24.20 11.08 -9.82
CA ILE A 100 23.82 10.96 -11.23
C ILE A 100 22.59 11.79 -11.59
N GLN A 101 22.55 12.26 -12.83
CA GLN A 101 21.37 12.84 -13.46
C GLN A 101 21.01 12.11 -14.76
N PHE A 102 19.76 11.64 -14.86
CA PHE A 102 19.13 11.21 -16.10
C PHE A 102 18.15 12.28 -16.56
N ILE A 103 18.29 12.76 -17.81
CA ILE A 103 17.43 13.80 -18.37
C ILE A 103 16.93 13.37 -19.73
N LYS A 104 15.61 13.23 -19.89
CA LYS A 104 14.99 12.90 -21.19
C LYS A 104 15.54 11.60 -21.78
N CYS A 105 15.87 10.63 -20.94
CA CYS A 105 16.38 9.33 -21.38
C CYS A 105 15.22 8.40 -21.74
N SER A 106 15.50 7.39 -22.55
CA SER A 106 14.52 6.35 -22.90
C SER A 106 15.11 4.94 -22.82
N GLN A 107 14.30 3.98 -22.40
CA GLN A 107 14.58 2.55 -22.50
C GLN A 107 13.36 1.83 -23.01
N THR A 108 13.57 0.97 -24.00
CA THR A 108 12.49 0.22 -24.64
C THR A 108 12.98 -1.17 -24.98
N SER A 109 12.19 -2.20 -24.66
CA SER A 109 12.45 -3.58 -25.09
C SER A 109 13.81 -4.10 -24.59
N LEU A 110 14.08 -3.90 -23.30
CA LEU A 110 15.33 -4.31 -22.66
C LEU A 110 15.08 -5.57 -21.81
N THR A 111 15.97 -6.55 -21.94
CA THR A 111 15.98 -7.71 -21.03
C THR A 111 17.20 -7.63 -20.13
N ILE A 112 16.98 -7.58 -18.82
CA ILE A 112 18.01 -7.56 -17.79
C ILE A 112 17.95 -8.87 -17.02
N GLN A 113 19.05 -9.62 -17.05
CA GLN A 113 19.20 -10.83 -16.24
C GLN A 113 20.38 -10.69 -15.28
N SER A 114 20.14 -11.06 -14.03
CA SER A 114 21.17 -11.05 -13.01
C SER A 114 21.06 -12.22 -12.02
N THR A 115 22.18 -12.65 -11.47
CA THR A 115 22.17 -13.47 -10.25
C THR A 115 22.20 -12.60 -8.98
N CYS A 116 22.47 -11.30 -9.04
CA CYS A 116 22.38 -10.39 -7.89
C CYS A 116 21.47 -9.18 -8.18
N ASN A 117 21.82 -7.98 -7.70
CA ASN A 117 20.94 -6.82 -7.83
C ASN A 117 20.79 -6.40 -9.30
N ALA A 118 19.57 -6.08 -9.69
CA ALA A 118 19.26 -5.62 -11.04
C ALA A 118 18.36 -4.39 -11.02
N GLY A 119 18.58 -3.46 -11.95
CA GLY A 119 17.76 -2.26 -12.07
C GLY A 119 17.57 -1.80 -13.51
N GLY A 120 16.39 -1.30 -13.87
CA GLY A 120 16.15 -0.77 -15.20
C GLY A 120 17.13 0.34 -15.58
N LEU A 121 17.46 1.25 -14.67
CA LEU A 121 18.50 2.26 -14.87
C LEU A 121 19.81 1.88 -14.19
N ILE A 122 19.76 1.62 -12.87
CA ILE A 122 20.95 1.39 -12.03
C ILE A 122 20.77 0.11 -11.23
N ALA A 123 21.75 -0.78 -11.22
CA ALA A 123 21.64 -1.98 -10.37
C ALA A 123 21.83 -1.68 -8.88
N ILE A 124 22.89 -0.94 -8.52
CA ILE A 124 23.21 -0.60 -7.13
C ILE A 124 23.90 0.75 -6.99
N THR A 125 23.57 1.46 -5.90
CA THR A 125 24.38 2.55 -5.36
C THR A 125 24.94 2.21 -3.98
N THR A 126 26.19 2.60 -3.71
CA THR A 126 26.90 2.19 -2.47
C THR A 126 27.27 3.35 -1.55
N SER A 127 27.05 4.59 -1.98
CA SER A 127 27.38 5.81 -1.24
C SER A 127 26.20 6.76 -1.21
N ASN A 128 26.26 7.72 -0.28
CA ASN A 128 25.24 8.76 -0.03
C ASN A 128 25.14 9.76 -1.19
N ASN A 129 24.63 9.28 -2.30
CA ASN A 129 24.58 10.03 -3.54
C ASN A 129 23.23 10.71 -3.72
N SER A 130 23.14 11.54 -4.75
CA SER A 130 21.87 12.01 -5.29
C SER A 130 21.62 11.37 -6.66
N ILE A 131 20.44 10.79 -6.83
CA ILE A 131 19.96 10.23 -8.10
C ILE A 131 18.79 11.10 -8.54
N GLN A 132 18.92 11.77 -9.68
CA GLN A 132 17.88 12.59 -10.27
C GLN A 132 17.45 11.98 -11.61
N ILE A 133 16.15 11.71 -11.77
CA ILE A 133 15.56 11.13 -12.98
C ILE A 133 14.44 12.06 -13.46
N ASP A 134 14.69 12.78 -14.55
CA ASP A 134 13.76 13.77 -15.09
C ASP A 134 13.33 13.41 -16.51
N TYR A 135 12.02 13.51 -16.78
CA TYR A 135 11.43 13.31 -18.12
C TYR A 135 11.84 11.99 -18.78
N THR A 136 12.09 10.94 -17.99
CA THR A 136 12.60 9.67 -18.48
C THR A 136 11.44 8.71 -18.75
N HIS A 137 11.52 7.99 -19.88
CA HIS A 137 10.50 7.04 -20.31
C HIS A 137 11.08 5.63 -20.35
N ILE A 138 10.50 4.72 -19.57
CA ILE A 138 10.95 3.32 -19.48
C ILE A 138 9.78 2.42 -19.81
N GLU A 139 9.98 1.53 -20.78
CA GLU A 139 8.92 0.72 -21.34
C GLU A 139 9.38 -0.67 -21.75
N ASN A 140 8.52 -1.67 -21.55
CA ASN A 140 8.74 -3.05 -22.02
C ASN A 140 10.07 -3.62 -21.51
N ILE A 141 10.32 -3.52 -20.21
CA ILE A 141 11.54 -4.03 -19.57
C ILE A 141 11.21 -5.32 -18.84
N ASN A 142 11.98 -6.37 -19.12
CA ASN A 142 11.93 -7.63 -18.39
C ASN A 142 13.17 -7.73 -17.49
N ILE A 143 12.97 -7.84 -16.18
CA ILE A 143 14.05 -7.96 -15.20
C ILE A 143 13.90 -9.28 -14.45
N GLU A 144 14.95 -10.08 -14.45
CA GLU A 144 14.99 -11.37 -13.75
C GLU A 144 16.21 -11.43 -12.83
N VAL A 145 15.95 -11.69 -11.54
CA VAL A 145 16.97 -11.93 -10.52
C VAL A 145 16.79 -13.33 -9.92
N ILE A 146 17.78 -14.19 -10.13
CA ILE A 146 17.66 -15.64 -9.88
C ILE A 146 17.92 -16.01 -8.41
N LEU A 147 18.75 -15.25 -7.67
CA LEU A 147 19.08 -15.58 -6.28
C LEU A 147 18.15 -14.89 -5.28
N THR A 148 17.90 -15.57 -4.16
CA THR A 148 16.90 -15.24 -3.13
C THR A 148 17.22 -14.05 -2.23
N GLN A 149 18.45 -13.53 -2.25
CA GLN A 149 18.87 -12.47 -1.33
C GLN A 149 18.96 -11.08 -1.96
N TYR A 150 18.72 -10.96 -3.27
CA TYR A 150 18.97 -9.72 -4.02
C TYR A 150 17.70 -9.10 -4.60
N SER A 151 17.76 -7.79 -4.82
CA SER A 151 16.61 -7.00 -5.27
C SER A 151 16.62 -6.79 -6.78
N ALA A 152 15.45 -6.81 -7.40
CA ALA A 152 15.26 -6.41 -8.78
C ALA A 152 14.36 -5.18 -8.83
N ALA A 153 14.62 -4.21 -9.70
CA ALA A 153 13.78 -3.04 -9.76
C ALA A 153 13.63 -2.37 -11.12
N GLY A 154 12.49 -1.75 -11.38
CA GLY A 154 12.20 -1.06 -12.64
C GLY A 154 13.09 0.15 -12.89
N LEU A 155 13.59 0.82 -11.85
CA LEU A 155 14.53 1.95 -11.93
C LEU A 155 15.87 1.60 -11.27
N ILE A 156 15.86 1.34 -9.96
CA ILE A 156 17.07 1.23 -9.14
C ILE A 156 16.99 -0.03 -8.28
N GLY A 157 17.87 -1.02 -8.52
CA GLY A 157 17.84 -2.30 -7.81
C GLY A 157 18.01 -2.11 -6.30
N VAL A 158 19.10 -1.47 -5.90
CA VAL A 158 19.38 -1.08 -4.51
C VAL A 158 19.88 0.36 -4.46
N SER A 159 19.30 1.18 -3.59
CA SER A 159 19.70 2.57 -3.39
C SER A 159 20.13 2.83 -1.95
N SER A 160 21.33 3.41 -1.81
CA SER A 160 21.78 4.10 -0.60
C SER A 160 21.91 5.61 -0.86
N ALA A 161 21.08 6.16 -1.76
CA ALA A 161 21.11 7.53 -2.23
C ALA A 161 19.76 8.23 -2.04
N TYR A 162 19.77 9.57 -1.98
CA TYR A 162 18.57 10.40 -2.19
C TYR A 162 18.09 10.20 -3.63
N VAL A 163 16.81 9.88 -3.80
CA VAL A 163 16.23 9.61 -5.13
C VAL A 163 15.14 10.61 -5.43
N LEU A 164 15.29 11.35 -6.52
CA LEU A 164 14.28 12.27 -7.03
C LEU A 164 13.87 11.82 -8.44
N VAL A 165 12.59 11.49 -8.61
CA VAL A 165 12.01 11.13 -9.90
C VAL A 165 10.91 12.13 -10.26
N ASN A 166 11.10 12.86 -11.36
CA ASN A 166 10.16 13.88 -11.83
C ASN A 166 9.67 13.59 -13.24
N ASN A 167 8.40 13.87 -13.50
CA ASN A 167 7.83 13.95 -14.87
C ASN A 167 8.14 12.71 -15.73
N SER A 168 8.23 11.56 -15.10
CA SER A 168 8.73 10.33 -15.73
C SER A 168 7.61 9.32 -15.89
N LYS A 169 7.77 8.43 -16.87
CA LYS A 169 6.78 7.41 -17.20
C LYS A 169 7.45 6.04 -17.18
N VAL A 170 6.85 5.11 -16.45
CA VAL A 170 7.31 3.72 -16.38
C VAL A 170 6.14 2.81 -16.74
N GLN A 171 6.26 2.02 -17.80
CA GLN A 171 5.17 1.18 -18.27
C GLN A 171 5.60 -0.21 -18.72
N ASN A 172 4.70 -1.19 -18.59
CA ASN A 172 4.90 -2.56 -19.09
C ASN A 172 6.21 -3.19 -18.58
N ILE A 173 6.43 -3.12 -17.26
CA ILE A 173 7.63 -3.70 -16.65
C ILE A 173 7.26 -5.04 -16.02
N LYS A 174 8.03 -6.08 -16.33
CA LYS A 174 7.93 -7.39 -15.70
C LYS A 174 9.16 -7.60 -14.83
N ILE A 175 8.95 -7.83 -13.53
CA ILE A 175 10.04 -8.10 -12.59
C ILE A 175 9.80 -9.44 -11.90
N LEU A 176 10.75 -10.34 -12.06
CA LEU A 176 10.83 -11.59 -11.33
C LEU A 176 12.04 -11.52 -10.39
N SER A 177 11.79 -11.47 -9.08
CA SER A 177 12.85 -11.52 -8.06
C SER A 177 12.41 -12.40 -6.92
N LEU A 178 13.30 -13.24 -6.42
CA LEU A 178 12.98 -14.06 -5.26
C LEU A 178 12.97 -13.25 -3.95
N ASN A 179 13.61 -12.08 -3.86
CA ASN A 179 13.57 -11.23 -2.66
C ASN A 179 12.57 -10.07 -2.84
N THR A 180 13.06 -8.96 -3.39
CA THR A 180 12.34 -7.68 -3.44
C THR A 180 12.19 -7.22 -4.88
N ALA A 181 10.98 -6.81 -5.24
CA ALA A 181 10.68 -6.18 -6.53
C ALA A 181 9.87 -4.91 -6.36
N ALA A 182 10.31 -3.86 -7.06
CA ALA A 182 9.70 -2.55 -7.07
C ALA A 182 10.23 -1.67 -8.22
N LEU A 183 9.90 -0.39 -8.28
CA LEU A 183 10.66 0.57 -9.08
C LEU A 183 11.99 0.92 -8.42
N ILE A 184 12.03 1.02 -7.10
CA ILE A 184 13.23 1.08 -6.28
C ILE A 184 13.19 -0.14 -5.35
N GLY A 185 14.04 -1.13 -5.61
CA GLY A 185 13.96 -2.45 -4.96
C GLY A 185 14.11 -2.35 -3.45
N TYR A 186 15.31 -2.01 -3.00
CA TYR A 186 15.62 -1.79 -1.59
C TYR A 186 16.28 -0.44 -1.39
N GLN A 187 15.76 0.34 -0.44
CA GLN A 187 16.36 1.62 -0.04
C GLN A 187 16.89 1.51 1.39
N GLN A 188 18.21 1.42 1.49
CA GLN A 188 18.93 1.16 2.74
C GLN A 188 19.10 2.46 3.53
N GLN A 189 18.84 2.40 4.84
CA GLN A 189 19.09 3.53 5.72
C GLN A 189 20.59 3.64 6.05
N ILE A 190 21.30 4.46 5.28
CA ILE A 190 22.67 4.84 5.65
C ILE A 190 22.68 6.23 6.31
N TYR A 191 21.84 7.19 5.86
CA TYR A 191 21.61 8.53 6.47
C TYR A 191 20.20 9.05 6.11
N GLN A 192 19.81 10.28 6.49
CA GLN A 192 18.50 10.94 6.21
C GLN A 192 18.17 11.03 4.70
N GLN A 193 17.88 9.88 4.08
CA GLN A 193 17.64 9.78 2.65
C GLN A 193 16.14 9.74 2.39
N GLU A 194 15.74 10.49 1.38
CA GLU A 194 14.35 10.57 0.95
C GLU A 194 14.25 10.04 -0.47
N ALA A 195 13.18 9.29 -0.75
CA ALA A 195 12.73 9.07 -2.12
C ALA A 195 11.54 9.97 -2.40
N THR A 196 11.73 10.90 -3.33
CA THR A 196 10.73 11.84 -3.80
C THR A 196 10.24 11.45 -5.20
N PHE A 197 8.94 11.22 -5.33
CA PHE A 197 8.28 10.92 -6.60
C PHE A 197 7.29 12.02 -6.93
N ASN A 198 7.49 12.71 -8.05
CA ASN A 198 6.67 13.86 -8.45
C ASN A 198 6.21 13.73 -9.91
N GLN A 199 4.89 13.77 -10.13
CA GLN A 199 4.30 13.71 -11.48
C GLN A 199 4.77 12.48 -12.26
N ILE A 200 4.58 11.30 -11.67
CA ILE A 200 4.99 10.04 -12.28
C ILE A 200 3.75 9.26 -12.69
N THR A 201 3.84 8.67 -13.88
CA THR A 201 2.83 7.75 -14.42
C THR A 201 3.40 6.34 -14.44
N ILE A 202 2.74 5.42 -13.75
CA ILE A 202 3.14 4.00 -13.66
C ILE A 202 2.00 3.13 -14.17
N VAL A 203 2.25 2.32 -15.20
CA VAL A 203 1.20 1.55 -15.90
C VAL A 203 1.66 0.12 -16.16
N ASN A 204 0.79 -0.87 -15.91
CA ASN A 204 1.04 -2.27 -16.28
C ASN A 204 2.37 -2.84 -15.75
N ILE A 205 2.65 -2.64 -14.46
CA ILE A 205 3.79 -3.28 -13.81
C ILE A 205 3.33 -4.64 -13.27
N ASN A 206 4.08 -5.70 -13.60
CA ASN A 206 3.90 -7.05 -13.09
C ASN A 206 5.10 -7.42 -12.22
N LEU A 207 4.87 -7.52 -10.90
CA LEU A 207 5.88 -7.88 -9.91
C LEU A 207 5.57 -9.27 -9.36
N GLN A 208 6.56 -10.16 -9.38
CA GLN A 208 6.50 -11.49 -8.76
C GLN A 208 7.66 -11.64 -7.78
N THR A 209 7.35 -11.76 -6.48
CA THR A 209 8.36 -11.93 -5.43
C THR A 209 8.03 -12.96 -4.37
N GLN A 210 9.04 -13.35 -3.58
CA GLN A 210 8.87 -14.19 -2.39
C GLN A 210 9.15 -13.47 -1.05
N SER A 211 9.57 -12.21 -1.04
CA SER A 211 9.72 -11.42 0.18
C SER A 211 8.86 -10.16 0.07
N SER A 212 9.40 -8.94 0.14
CA SER A 212 8.58 -7.73 0.04
C SER A 212 8.36 -7.31 -1.41
N SER A 213 7.21 -6.73 -1.75
CA SER A 213 6.98 -6.13 -3.07
C SER A 213 6.23 -4.83 -2.92
N GLY A 214 6.75 -3.74 -3.48
CA GLY A 214 6.02 -2.48 -3.52
C GLY A 214 6.13 -1.91 -4.91
N LEU A 215 5.12 -1.20 -5.38
CA LEU A 215 5.20 -0.62 -6.72
C LEU A 215 6.38 0.33 -6.84
N CYS A 216 6.41 1.39 -6.04
CA CYS A 216 7.46 2.37 -6.08
C CYS A 216 8.67 1.92 -5.27
N ILE A 217 8.44 1.45 -4.05
CA ILE A 217 9.53 0.99 -3.17
C ILE A 217 9.14 -0.31 -2.50
N GLY A 218 10.01 -1.31 -2.62
CA GLY A 218 9.77 -2.65 -2.09
C GLY A 218 9.93 -2.71 -0.58
N LEU A 219 11.10 -2.32 -0.10
CA LEU A 219 11.41 -2.16 1.31
C LEU A 219 12.12 -0.83 1.53
N LEU A 220 11.56 -0.03 2.44
CA LEU A 220 12.01 1.31 2.76
C LEU A 220 12.36 1.40 4.25
N GLU A 221 13.63 1.68 4.54
CA GLU A 221 14.08 2.01 5.90
C GLU A 221 14.16 3.53 6.15
N THR A 222 13.79 4.34 5.17
CA THR A 222 13.91 5.80 5.21
C THR A 222 12.57 6.52 4.90
N GLN A 223 12.60 7.82 4.60
CA GLN A 223 11.40 8.62 4.33
C GLN A 223 10.97 8.55 2.85
N VAL A 224 9.66 8.55 2.59
CA VAL A 224 9.09 8.75 1.25
C VAL A 224 8.21 9.98 1.18
N SER A 225 8.37 10.73 0.09
CA SER A 225 7.48 11.82 -0.29
C SER A 225 6.94 11.56 -1.69
N ALA A 226 5.64 11.30 -1.78
CA ALA A 226 4.93 11.01 -3.01
C ALA A 226 3.93 12.13 -3.29
N ARG A 227 4.07 12.83 -4.43
CA ARG A 227 3.18 13.93 -4.82
C ARG A 227 2.72 13.78 -6.27
N HIS A 228 1.41 13.90 -6.51
CA HIS A 228 0.83 13.86 -7.86
C HIS A 228 1.19 12.58 -8.64
N ILE A 229 0.99 11.41 -8.04
CA ILE A 229 1.32 10.13 -8.67
C ILE A 229 0.04 9.49 -9.23
N ASN A 230 0.07 9.12 -10.51
CA ASN A 230 -1.03 8.40 -11.17
C ASN A 230 -0.59 6.98 -11.50
N ILE A 231 -1.33 6.00 -10.98
CA ILE A 231 -0.87 4.61 -10.89
C ILE A 231 -1.96 3.64 -11.37
N SER A 232 -1.58 2.68 -12.21
CA SER A 232 -2.37 1.48 -12.56
C SER A 232 -1.48 0.24 -12.64
N ILE A 233 -1.83 -0.84 -11.93
CA ILE A 233 -0.88 -1.94 -11.60
C ILE A 233 -1.53 -3.32 -11.54
N THR A 234 -0.77 -4.37 -11.83
CA THR A 234 -1.08 -5.72 -11.36
C THR A 234 0.09 -6.30 -10.57
N ILE A 235 0.02 -6.30 -9.24
CA ILE A 235 1.00 -6.95 -8.34
C ILE A 235 0.50 -8.35 -7.97
N GLN A 236 1.29 -9.38 -8.24
CA GLN A 236 1.02 -10.75 -7.82
C GLN A 236 2.18 -11.28 -6.98
N ASN A 237 2.08 -11.14 -5.65
CA ASN A 237 3.02 -11.72 -4.72
C ASN A 237 2.50 -13.08 -4.21
N LYS A 238 3.36 -14.10 -4.19
CA LYS A 238 3.01 -15.48 -3.82
C LYS A 238 3.61 -15.91 -2.47
N SER A 239 4.06 -14.99 -1.61
CA SER A 239 4.74 -15.36 -0.34
C SER A 239 4.08 -14.85 0.94
N ILE A 240 4.12 -15.72 1.97
CA ILE A 240 3.49 -15.65 3.31
C ILE A 240 4.04 -14.50 4.17
N ARG A 241 5.19 -13.92 3.82
CA ARG A 241 5.83 -12.83 4.59
C ARG A 241 5.93 -11.51 3.82
N SER A 242 5.11 -11.35 2.78
CA SER A 242 5.22 -10.23 1.85
C SER A 242 4.28 -9.08 2.15
N SER A 243 4.81 -7.89 2.41
CA SER A 243 3.98 -6.69 2.42
C SER A 243 3.85 -6.17 0.99
N ALA A 244 2.62 -5.90 0.54
CA ALA A 244 2.33 -5.43 -0.81
C ALA A 244 1.48 -4.16 -0.85
N GLY A 245 1.85 -3.24 -1.74
CA GLY A 245 1.14 -1.99 -1.98
C GLY A 245 1.87 -1.09 -2.97
N PHE A 246 1.47 0.18 -3.05
CA PHE A 246 2.30 1.18 -3.75
C PHE A 246 3.70 1.29 -3.10
N VAL A 247 3.76 1.23 -1.78
CA VAL A 247 4.96 0.96 -0.98
C VAL A 247 4.73 -0.36 -0.24
N GLY A 248 5.67 -1.29 -0.36
CA GLY A 248 5.53 -2.61 0.25
C GLY A 248 5.58 -2.51 1.76
N LYS A 249 6.75 -2.14 2.30
CA LYS A 249 6.98 -1.98 3.73
C LYS A 249 7.79 -0.72 4.04
N ILE A 250 7.37 0.03 5.07
CA ILE A 250 8.07 1.17 5.64
C ILE A 250 8.50 0.82 7.07
N THR A 251 9.80 0.66 7.30
CA THR A 251 10.39 0.32 8.61
C THR A 251 11.10 1.48 9.29
N SER A 252 11.04 2.69 8.72
CA SER A 252 11.75 3.82 9.31
C SER A 252 11.28 4.08 10.75
N ASN A 253 12.21 4.38 11.66
CA ASN A 253 11.84 4.69 13.04
C ASN A 253 10.85 5.87 13.08
N ASN A 254 10.02 5.97 14.13
CA ASN A 254 9.00 7.02 14.37
C ASN A 254 9.48 8.50 14.29
N GLN A 255 10.73 8.74 13.91
CA GLN A 255 11.29 10.07 13.66
C GLN A 255 10.92 10.64 12.30
N TYR A 256 10.63 9.80 11.30
CA TYR A 256 10.39 10.24 9.92
C TYR A 256 8.91 10.28 9.57
N LEU A 257 8.52 11.29 8.79
CA LEU A 257 7.17 11.48 8.28
C LEU A 257 7.11 11.13 6.80
N SER A 258 6.53 9.99 6.45
CA SER A 258 6.28 9.67 5.05
C SER A 258 4.96 10.32 4.59
N GLN A 259 4.98 10.95 3.41
CA GLN A 259 3.85 11.74 2.91
C GLN A 259 3.38 11.23 1.53
N PHE A 260 2.07 11.09 1.38
CA PHE A 260 1.42 10.78 0.11
C PHE A 260 0.34 11.84 -0.14
N VAL A 261 0.53 12.67 -1.17
CA VAL A 261 -0.33 13.82 -1.44
C VAL A 261 -0.79 13.81 -2.89
N ASN A 262 -2.08 14.05 -3.12
CA ASN A 262 -2.67 14.17 -4.46
C ASN A 262 -2.38 12.95 -5.36
N SER A 263 -2.39 11.74 -4.79
CA SER A 263 -2.02 10.51 -5.52
C SER A 263 -3.26 9.66 -5.83
N SER A 264 -3.28 9.03 -7.00
CA SER A 264 -4.40 8.20 -7.46
C SER A 264 -3.93 6.81 -7.88
N ILE A 265 -4.58 5.78 -7.34
CA ILE A 265 -4.37 4.38 -7.70
C ILE A 265 -5.65 3.84 -8.32
N CYS A 266 -5.61 3.46 -9.58
CA CYS A 266 -6.76 3.02 -10.34
C CYS A 266 -6.53 1.65 -10.98
N GLU A 267 -7.60 0.86 -11.09
CA GLU A 267 -7.62 -0.39 -11.87
C GLU A 267 -6.45 -1.31 -11.51
N SER A 268 -6.26 -1.52 -10.21
CA SER A 268 -5.10 -2.22 -9.70
C SER A 268 -5.46 -3.50 -8.96
N VAL A 269 -4.73 -4.57 -9.24
CA VAL A 269 -4.86 -5.86 -8.56
C VAL A 269 -3.61 -6.07 -7.71
N ILE A 270 -3.76 -6.24 -6.39
CA ILE A 270 -2.63 -6.47 -5.47
C ILE A 270 -2.93 -7.72 -4.64
N ILE A 271 -2.11 -8.74 -4.83
CA ILE A 271 -2.24 -10.02 -4.13
C ILE A 271 -0.96 -10.25 -3.32
N SER A 272 -1.09 -10.57 -2.04
CA SER A 272 0.00 -11.05 -1.19
C SER A 272 -0.56 -11.99 -0.12
N GLN A 273 0.29 -12.78 0.52
CA GLN A 273 -0.13 -13.66 1.62
C GLN A 273 0.14 -13.04 3.01
N SER A 274 0.55 -11.77 3.08
CA SER A 274 0.73 -11.03 4.34
C SER A 274 -0.02 -9.70 4.27
N TYR A 275 0.61 -8.56 4.57
CA TYR A 275 -0.09 -7.29 4.63
C TYR A 275 -0.28 -6.66 3.24
N VAL A 276 -1.52 -6.32 2.90
CA VAL A 276 -1.84 -5.66 1.63
C VAL A 276 -2.50 -4.31 1.90
N GLY A 277 -1.92 -3.25 1.33
CA GLY A 277 -2.51 -1.93 1.29
C GLY A 277 -2.53 -1.40 -0.14
N GLY A 278 -3.55 -0.64 -0.53
CA GLY A 278 -3.47 0.04 -1.83
C GLY A 278 -2.28 1.01 -1.89
N ILE A 279 -2.03 1.78 -0.83
CA ILE A 279 -0.89 2.69 -0.73
C ILE A 279 0.29 2.04 0.00
N ILE A 280 0.10 1.51 1.21
CA ILE A 280 1.18 0.98 2.06
C ILE A 280 0.80 -0.41 2.56
N GLY A 281 1.59 -1.44 2.24
CA GLY A 281 1.37 -2.77 2.81
C GLY A 281 1.51 -2.78 4.32
N GLU A 282 2.67 -2.34 4.81
CA GLU A 282 2.99 -2.30 6.25
C GLU A 282 3.82 -1.06 6.61
N THR A 283 3.53 -0.44 7.76
CA THR A 283 4.29 0.71 8.27
C THR A 283 4.63 0.57 9.76
N MET A 284 5.80 1.11 10.12
CA MET A 284 6.25 1.36 11.49
C MET A 284 6.60 2.83 11.72
N SER A 285 6.16 3.73 10.84
CA SER A 285 6.57 5.14 10.81
C SER A 285 5.37 6.09 10.85
N ASN A 286 5.63 7.39 11.04
CA ASN A 286 4.58 8.40 10.93
C ASN A 286 4.18 8.54 9.46
N ILE A 287 2.87 8.52 9.20
CA ILE A 287 2.31 8.57 7.86
C ILE A 287 1.34 9.74 7.75
N HIS A 288 1.43 10.49 6.67
CA HIS A 288 0.44 11.48 6.27
C HIS A 288 -0.05 11.19 4.85
N ILE A 289 -1.33 10.86 4.70
CA ILE A 289 -1.99 10.63 3.41
C ILE A 289 -3.03 11.73 3.23
N ASN A 290 -2.92 12.53 2.18
CA ASN A 290 -3.82 13.66 1.95
C ASN A 290 -4.27 13.72 0.50
N ASN A 291 -5.57 13.88 0.29
CA ASN A 291 -6.17 14.02 -1.04
C ASN A 291 -5.76 12.88 -1.99
N CYS A 292 -5.76 11.66 -1.47
CA CYS A 292 -5.47 10.46 -2.24
C CYS A 292 -6.76 9.77 -2.67
N SER A 293 -6.74 9.10 -3.82
CA SER A 293 -7.89 8.35 -4.33
C SER A 293 -7.51 6.94 -4.73
N THR A 294 -8.41 6.00 -4.47
CA THR A 294 -8.33 4.65 -5.03
C THR A 294 -9.63 4.31 -5.75
N ASN A 295 -9.52 3.70 -6.93
CA ASN A 295 -10.67 3.35 -7.75
C ASN A 295 -10.48 1.98 -8.40
N LYS A 296 -11.48 1.09 -8.33
CA LYS A 296 -11.41 -0.24 -8.96
C LYS A 296 -10.18 -1.04 -8.49
N LEU A 297 -9.92 -1.05 -7.19
CA LEU A 297 -8.88 -1.92 -6.62
C LEU A 297 -9.42 -3.33 -6.41
N VAL A 298 -8.58 -4.33 -6.62
CA VAL A 298 -8.79 -5.70 -6.16
C VAL A 298 -7.62 -6.06 -5.26
N LEU A 299 -7.85 -6.07 -3.96
CA LEU A 299 -6.84 -6.37 -2.95
C LEU A 299 -7.14 -7.73 -2.34
N ILE A 300 -6.14 -8.62 -2.30
CA ILE A 300 -6.28 -9.98 -1.75
C ILE A 300 -5.09 -10.25 -0.83
N SER A 301 -5.39 -10.62 0.41
CA SER A 301 -4.43 -10.89 1.48
C SER A 301 -4.76 -12.22 2.19
N ASP A 302 -3.78 -12.84 2.85
CA ASP A 302 -4.04 -13.91 3.85
C ASP A 302 -3.93 -13.39 5.30
N ILE A 303 -3.61 -12.11 5.52
CA ILE A 303 -3.48 -11.48 6.84
C ILE A 303 -4.31 -10.19 6.88
N ASN A 304 -3.68 -9.01 6.87
CA ASN A 304 -4.41 -7.74 6.92
C ASN A 304 -4.50 -7.14 5.52
N CYS A 305 -5.68 -6.65 5.18
CA CYS A 305 -5.92 -6.00 3.89
C CYS A 305 -6.62 -4.66 4.10
N ALA A 306 -6.22 -3.64 3.35
CA ALA A 306 -6.99 -2.41 3.28
C ALA A 306 -6.74 -1.57 2.04
N GLY A 307 -7.66 -0.66 1.76
CA GLY A 307 -7.57 0.22 0.61
C GLY A 307 -6.38 1.19 0.67
N PHE A 308 -5.95 1.67 1.85
CA PHE A 308 -4.72 2.47 1.98
C PHE A 308 -3.60 1.74 2.73
N ILE A 309 -3.78 1.39 4.00
CA ILE A 309 -2.72 0.84 4.86
C ILE A 309 -3.10 -0.56 5.34
N GLY A 310 -2.37 -1.60 4.92
CA GLY A 310 -2.64 -2.96 5.36
C GLY A 310 -2.43 -3.14 6.87
N SER A 311 -1.28 -2.71 7.38
CA SER A 311 -0.93 -2.83 8.81
C SER A 311 -0.06 -1.68 9.31
N SER A 312 -0.34 -1.19 10.52
CA SER A 312 0.57 -0.33 11.29
C SER A 312 0.97 -0.98 12.63
N GLN A 313 2.28 -1.22 12.81
CA GLN A 313 2.81 -2.04 13.91
C GLN A 313 3.64 -1.28 14.95
N SER A 314 3.64 0.05 14.92
CA SER A 314 4.35 0.86 15.92
C SER A 314 3.43 1.93 16.49
N LEU A 315 3.85 2.55 17.60
CA LEU A 315 3.23 3.75 18.17
C LEU A 315 3.52 4.99 17.31
N SER A 316 3.28 4.91 16.00
CA SER A 316 3.40 6.03 15.09
C SER A 316 2.14 6.91 15.12
N ASN A 317 2.23 8.07 14.47
CA ASN A 317 1.08 8.91 14.19
C ASN A 317 0.69 8.74 12.71
N ILE A 318 -0.56 8.36 12.47
CA ILE A 318 -1.14 8.21 11.13
C ILE A 318 -2.22 9.27 10.96
N ASP A 319 -2.07 10.11 9.94
CA ASP A 319 -3.06 11.11 9.57
C ASP A 319 -3.51 10.89 8.13
N ILE A 320 -4.82 10.67 7.93
CA ILE A 320 -5.41 10.41 6.62
C ILE A 320 -6.55 11.39 6.40
N THR A 321 -6.42 12.25 5.38
CA THR A 321 -7.36 13.35 5.15
C THR A 321 -7.82 13.45 3.69
N GLN A 322 -9.06 13.94 3.50
CA GLN A 322 -9.60 14.36 2.20
C GLN A 322 -9.52 13.30 1.08
N SER A 323 -9.61 12.03 1.43
CA SER A 323 -9.28 10.92 0.53
C SER A 323 -10.50 10.02 0.24
N ILE A 324 -10.48 9.33 -0.90
CA ILE A 324 -11.64 8.57 -1.41
C ILE A 324 -11.24 7.15 -1.80
N ILE A 325 -12.11 6.18 -1.49
CA ILE A 325 -12.00 4.79 -1.97
C ILE A 325 -13.31 4.41 -2.63
N GLN A 326 -13.25 3.95 -3.89
CA GLN A 326 -14.46 3.60 -4.62
C GLN A 326 -14.33 2.41 -5.57
N ASN A 327 -15.45 1.71 -5.76
CA ASN A 327 -15.59 0.59 -6.70
C ASN A 327 -14.57 -0.54 -6.47
N SER A 328 -14.14 -0.76 -5.23
CA SER A 328 -13.03 -1.66 -4.89
C SER A 328 -13.52 -2.95 -4.23
N SER A 329 -12.77 -4.03 -4.42
CA SER A 329 -12.92 -5.27 -3.67
C SER A 329 -11.69 -5.48 -2.81
N ILE A 330 -11.90 -5.65 -1.52
CA ILE A 330 -10.85 -5.86 -0.52
C ILE A 330 -11.18 -7.18 0.15
N LEU A 331 -10.26 -8.14 0.02
CA LEU A 331 -10.45 -9.51 0.46
C LEU A 331 -9.30 -9.95 1.36
N SER A 332 -9.65 -10.56 2.50
CA SER A 332 -8.69 -11.32 3.31
C SER A 332 -9.16 -12.77 3.48
N ASN A 333 -8.26 -13.72 3.23
CA ASN A 333 -8.50 -15.16 3.34
C ASN A 333 -8.03 -15.78 4.66
N GLY A 334 -7.28 -15.03 5.49
CA GLY A 334 -6.77 -15.55 6.75
C GLY A 334 -7.06 -14.59 7.90
N ASP A 335 -6.59 -14.95 9.10
CA ASP A 335 -7.25 -14.65 10.37
C ASP A 335 -7.19 -13.21 10.93
N TYR A 336 -6.97 -12.19 10.11
CA TYR A 336 -6.66 -10.83 10.58
C TYR A 336 -7.49 -9.69 9.99
N SER A 337 -7.48 -8.54 10.65
CA SER A 337 -8.40 -7.44 10.38
C SER A 337 -8.34 -6.86 8.96
N ILE A 338 -9.52 -6.49 8.46
CA ILE A 338 -9.69 -5.88 7.14
C ILE A 338 -10.45 -4.56 7.27
N GLY A 339 -9.95 -3.53 6.60
CA GLY A 339 -10.58 -2.21 6.61
C GLY A 339 -10.66 -1.62 5.22
N GLY A 340 -11.58 -0.70 4.99
CA GLY A 340 -11.56 0.06 3.74
C GLY A 340 -10.36 1.01 3.70
N ILE A 341 -10.01 1.69 4.80
CA ILE A 341 -8.81 2.55 4.88
C ILE A 341 -7.62 1.83 5.50
N ILE A 342 -7.78 1.29 6.71
CA ILE A 342 -6.70 0.65 7.48
C ILE A 342 -7.13 -0.75 7.95
N GLY A 343 -6.29 -1.76 7.73
CA GLY A 343 -6.60 -3.13 8.15
C GLY A 343 -6.49 -3.27 9.66
N ILE A 344 -5.27 -3.06 10.18
CA ILE A 344 -4.97 -3.02 11.61
C ILE A 344 -4.06 -1.84 11.95
N THR A 345 -4.28 -1.25 13.12
CA THR A 345 -3.39 -0.22 13.66
C THR A 345 -3.27 -0.31 15.18
N ILE A 346 -2.03 -0.30 15.66
CA ILE A 346 -1.69 -0.03 17.08
C ILE A 346 -1.22 1.42 17.31
N SER A 347 -1.31 2.24 16.26
CA SER A 347 -0.84 3.62 16.19
C SER A 347 -1.92 4.60 16.61
N ASN A 348 -1.54 5.86 16.87
CA ASN A 348 -2.51 6.94 17.00
C ASN A 348 -2.99 7.35 15.62
N VAL A 349 -4.29 7.16 15.34
CA VAL A 349 -4.84 7.42 14.01
C VAL A 349 -5.82 8.60 14.02
N SER A 350 -5.64 9.53 13.09
CA SER A 350 -6.59 10.57 12.72
C SER A 350 -7.07 10.31 11.29
N ILE A 351 -8.39 10.18 11.11
CA ILE A 351 -9.02 9.99 9.80
C ILE A 351 -10.10 11.05 9.63
N THR A 352 -9.94 11.95 8.66
CA THR A 352 -10.84 13.10 8.48
C THR A 352 -11.29 13.30 7.03
N ASN A 353 -12.57 13.57 6.81
CA ASN A 353 -13.14 13.86 5.48
C ASN A 353 -12.87 12.73 4.46
N ILE A 354 -13.18 11.50 4.84
CA ILE A 354 -13.00 10.32 3.99
C ILE A 354 -14.34 9.82 3.44
N THR A 355 -14.36 9.42 2.18
CA THR A 355 -15.53 8.78 1.56
C THR A 355 -15.17 7.40 1.02
N ILE A 356 -15.98 6.40 1.37
CA ILE A 356 -15.91 5.03 0.86
C ILE A 356 -17.20 4.69 0.16
N LYS A 357 -17.13 4.32 -1.12
CA LYS A 357 -18.32 4.13 -1.96
C LYS A 357 -18.24 2.88 -2.83
N TYR A 358 -19.28 2.06 -2.83
CA TYR A 358 -19.31 0.84 -3.66
C TYR A 358 -18.11 -0.09 -3.38
N VAL A 359 -17.75 -0.27 -2.12
CA VAL A 359 -16.63 -1.14 -1.72
C VAL A 359 -17.17 -2.44 -1.17
N ASN A 360 -16.64 -3.56 -1.66
CA ASN A 360 -16.88 -4.88 -1.09
C ASN A 360 -15.69 -5.29 -0.22
N ILE A 361 -15.91 -5.36 1.09
CA ILE A 361 -14.94 -5.77 2.09
C ILE A 361 -15.37 -7.14 2.57
N THR A 362 -14.58 -8.18 2.28
CA THR A 362 -14.91 -9.54 2.69
C THR A 362 -13.74 -10.19 3.43
N ALA A 363 -14.05 -10.76 4.57
CA ALA A 363 -13.09 -11.33 5.49
C ALA A 363 -13.46 -12.79 5.78
N PHE A 364 -12.62 -13.73 5.33
CA PHE A 364 -12.74 -15.16 5.58
C PHE A 364 -11.74 -15.55 6.68
N PHE A 365 -12.24 -16.02 7.81
CA PHE A 365 -11.50 -16.13 9.08
C PHE A 365 -11.85 -17.44 9.79
N ALA A 366 -10.89 -17.98 10.53
CA ALA A 366 -10.93 -19.30 11.14
C ALA A 366 -10.56 -19.33 12.65
N ASN A 367 -10.69 -18.23 13.41
CA ASN A 367 -10.89 -18.18 14.90
C ASN A 367 -10.01 -17.19 15.72
N ILE A 368 -9.38 -16.17 15.16
CA ILE A 368 -8.58 -15.24 16.02
C ILE A 368 -9.46 -14.23 16.75
N SER A 369 -9.20 -14.09 18.06
CA SER A 369 -9.78 -13.04 18.89
C SER A 369 -9.18 -11.66 18.61
N GLY A 370 -10.03 -10.64 18.50
CA GLY A 370 -9.63 -9.25 18.28
C GLY A 370 -9.56 -8.83 16.81
N ALA A 371 -9.99 -9.67 15.87
CA ALA A 371 -10.07 -9.31 14.46
C ALA A 371 -11.40 -8.61 14.12
N GLY A 372 -11.38 -7.70 13.14
CA GLY A 372 -12.58 -6.99 12.69
C GLY A 372 -12.57 -6.69 11.20
N ALA A 373 -13.76 -6.64 10.60
CA ALA A 373 -13.99 -6.17 9.24
C ALA A 373 -14.80 -4.87 9.28
N ALA A 374 -14.31 -3.79 8.67
CA ALA A 374 -15.10 -2.57 8.62
C ALA A 374 -14.82 -1.65 7.44
N GLY A 375 -15.72 -0.69 7.22
CA GLY A 375 -15.58 0.31 6.19
C GLY A 375 -14.34 1.16 6.39
N ILE A 376 -14.03 1.67 7.58
CA ILE A 376 -12.85 2.54 7.79
C ILE A 376 -11.66 1.75 8.34
N ILE A 377 -11.74 1.23 9.58
CA ILE A 377 -10.65 0.52 10.25
C ILE A 377 -11.10 -0.88 10.68
N GLY A 378 -10.39 -1.92 10.24
CA GLY A 378 -10.68 -3.30 10.67
C GLY A 378 -10.48 -3.49 12.17
N LYS A 379 -9.29 -3.15 12.69
CA LYS A 379 -9.00 -3.08 14.13
C LYS A 379 -8.22 -1.82 14.48
N ALA A 380 -8.69 -1.10 15.49
CA ALA A 380 -8.07 0.11 16.01
C ALA A 380 -7.74 -0.01 17.50
N ASP A 381 -6.58 0.50 17.89
CA ASP A 381 -6.29 0.81 19.29
C ASP A 381 -6.84 2.19 19.62
N ILE A 382 -6.17 3.27 19.17
CA ILE A 382 -6.59 4.66 19.36
C ILE A 382 -6.92 5.28 18.01
N ALA A 383 -8.14 5.76 17.83
CA ALA A 383 -8.51 6.46 16.61
C ALA A 383 -9.50 7.62 16.82
N ILE A 384 -9.33 8.65 16.00
CA ILE A 384 -10.22 9.80 15.86
C ILE A 384 -10.71 9.81 14.41
N ILE A 385 -12.02 9.66 14.22
CA ILE A 385 -12.66 9.57 12.90
C ILE A 385 -13.70 10.70 12.78
N ILE A 386 -13.48 11.61 11.83
CA ILE A 386 -14.28 12.85 11.71
C ILE A 386 -14.78 13.02 10.27
N ASN A 387 -16.06 13.37 10.11
CA ASN A 387 -16.65 13.69 8.80
C ASN A 387 -16.43 12.59 7.74
N CYS A 388 -16.51 11.32 8.13
CA CYS A 388 -16.30 10.20 7.22
C CYS A 388 -17.64 9.57 6.77
N SER A 389 -17.71 9.09 5.53
CA SER A 389 -18.89 8.39 5.01
C SER A 389 -18.57 7.03 4.40
N VAL A 390 -19.46 6.06 4.65
CA VAL A 390 -19.45 4.73 4.03
C VAL A 390 -20.79 4.50 3.34
N GLU A 391 -20.76 4.39 2.01
CA GLU A 391 -21.96 4.39 1.17
C GLU A 391 -21.99 3.19 0.23
N TYR A 392 -23.17 2.58 0.06
CA TYR A 392 -23.40 1.50 -0.91
C TYR A 392 -22.38 0.37 -0.83
N SER A 393 -21.87 0.09 0.37
CA SER A 393 -20.77 -0.85 0.57
C SER A 393 -21.28 -2.13 1.22
N ILE A 394 -20.59 -3.23 0.92
CA ILE A 394 -20.88 -4.55 1.48
C ILE A 394 -19.70 -4.92 2.36
N ILE A 395 -19.98 -5.20 3.63
CA ILE A 395 -18.97 -5.54 4.63
C ILE A 395 -19.35 -6.90 5.18
N ASN A 396 -18.65 -7.93 4.73
CA ASN A 396 -18.85 -9.30 5.15
C ASN A 396 -17.70 -9.72 6.06
N SER A 397 -18.04 -10.14 7.27
CA SER A 397 -17.14 -10.84 8.17
C SER A 397 -17.66 -12.25 8.42
N VAL A 398 -16.74 -13.19 8.55
CA VAL A 398 -17.03 -14.48 9.19
C VAL A 398 -16.37 -14.57 10.58
N ASN A 399 -16.05 -13.44 11.24
CA ASN A 399 -15.39 -13.45 12.57
C ASN A 399 -15.91 -12.35 13.51
N GLN A 400 -15.19 -12.15 14.62
CA GLN A 400 -15.58 -11.43 15.84
C GLN A 400 -16.41 -10.17 15.60
N ALA A 401 -15.94 -9.27 14.74
CA ALA A 401 -16.59 -7.99 14.58
C ALA A 401 -16.78 -7.61 13.12
N SER A 402 -17.96 -7.11 12.79
CA SER A 402 -18.22 -6.39 11.53
C SER A 402 -18.85 -5.04 11.82
N ALA A 403 -18.45 -4.01 11.08
CA ALA A 403 -19.02 -2.68 11.26
C ALA A 403 -18.95 -1.79 10.03
N GLY A 404 -19.75 -0.74 10.02
CA GLY A 404 -19.67 0.32 9.02
C GLY A 404 -18.37 1.13 9.14
N LEU A 405 -17.93 1.53 10.35
CA LEU A 405 -16.70 2.32 10.51
C LEU A 405 -15.55 1.53 11.14
N VAL A 406 -15.72 0.97 12.34
CA VAL A 406 -14.63 0.30 13.08
C VAL A 406 -15.02 -1.11 13.48
N GLY A 407 -14.27 -2.11 13.03
CA GLY A 407 -14.58 -3.51 13.32
C GLY A 407 -14.40 -3.78 14.80
N TYR A 408 -13.16 -3.70 15.26
CA TYR A 408 -12.79 -3.95 16.66
C TYR A 408 -12.00 -2.78 17.26
N SER A 409 -12.43 -2.27 18.42
CA SER A 409 -11.74 -1.20 19.16
C SER A 409 -11.13 -1.72 20.46
N GLN A 410 -9.81 -1.64 20.59
CA GLN A 410 -9.09 -2.04 21.80
C GLN A 410 -8.98 -0.91 22.82
N LEU A 411 -8.71 0.33 22.41
CA LEU A 411 -8.55 1.48 23.32
C LEU A 411 -9.59 2.56 22.97
N ASN A 412 -9.23 3.83 23.19
CA ASN A 412 -10.15 4.96 23.09
C ASN A 412 -10.48 5.29 21.64
N LEU A 413 -11.77 5.50 21.39
CA LEU A 413 -12.28 5.80 20.05
C LEU A 413 -13.20 7.03 20.09
N THR A 414 -12.94 7.97 19.18
CA THR A 414 -13.76 9.17 18.99
C THR A 414 -14.26 9.22 17.55
N ILE A 415 -15.59 9.21 17.37
CA ILE A 415 -16.23 9.23 16.06
C ILE A 415 -17.22 10.40 16.02
N ILE A 416 -17.01 11.35 15.11
CA ILE A 416 -17.78 12.60 15.05
C ILE A 416 -18.24 12.85 13.62
N ASN A 417 -19.51 13.26 13.44
CA ASN A 417 -20.06 13.67 12.14
C ASN A 417 -19.94 12.60 11.03
N CYS A 418 -19.97 11.32 11.39
CA CYS A 418 -19.79 10.25 10.42
C CYS A 418 -21.12 9.66 9.95
N SER A 419 -21.14 9.10 8.74
CA SER A 419 -22.36 8.51 8.18
C SER A 419 -22.13 7.15 7.55
N ILE A 420 -23.14 6.29 7.64
CA ILE A 420 -23.22 5.02 6.91
C ILE A 420 -24.57 4.98 6.21
N ASN A 421 -24.56 4.79 4.89
CA ASN A 421 -25.76 4.85 4.06
C ASN A 421 -25.83 3.70 3.07
N ASN A 422 -27.03 3.13 2.87
CA ASN A 422 -27.31 2.12 1.85
C ASN A 422 -26.34 0.93 1.86
N SER A 423 -25.86 0.53 3.04
CA SER A 423 -24.79 -0.45 3.18
C SER A 423 -25.29 -1.75 3.82
N VAL A 424 -24.61 -2.84 3.51
CA VAL A 424 -24.92 -4.17 4.04
C VAL A 424 -23.74 -4.61 4.90
N ILE A 425 -24.01 -4.92 6.17
CA ILE A 425 -23.00 -5.34 7.13
C ILE A 425 -23.40 -6.72 7.64
N ASN A 426 -22.63 -7.74 7.30
CA ASN A 426 -22.95 -9.12 7.58
C ASN A 426 -21.87 -9.75 8.46
N ASN A 427 -22.33 -10.52 9.44
CA ASN A 427 -21.50 -11.44 10.22
C ASN A 427 -22.12 -12.83 10.24
N ASN A 428 -21.54 -13.74 9.47
CA ASN A 428 -22.18 -15.02 9.11
C ASN A 428 -21.59 -16.27 9.79
N ASN A 429 -20.72 -16.14 10.79
CA ASN A 429 -20.12 -17.31 11.46
C ASN A 429 -20.84 -17.71 12.75
N SER A 430 -20.99 -19.02 12.98
CA SER A 430 -21.79 -19.61 14.07
C SER A 430 -20.98 -20.01 15.31
N ILE A 431 -19.66 -19.79 15.31
CA ILE A 431 -18.74 -20.44 16.25
C ILE A 431 -18.37 -19.59 17.51
N HIS A 432 -18.57 -18.26 17.61
CA HIS A 432 -18.14 -17.41 18.76
C HIS A 432 -19.01 -16.15 19.03
N LEU A 433 -18.63 -15.34 20.04
CA LEU A 433 -19.22 -14.04 20.42
C LEU A 433 -19.06 -12.98 19.31
N TYR A 434 -19.80 -13.15 18.24
CA TYR A 434 -19.76 -12.28 17.07
C TYR A 434 -20.66 -11.07 17.24
N SER A 435 -20.25 -9.94 16.69
CA SER A 435 -21.09 -8.76 16.69
C SER A 435 -21.04 -8.02 15.35
N THR A 436 -22.20 -7.46 15.02
CA THR A 436 -22.40 -6.55 13.91
C THR A 436 -22.85 -5.23 14.50
N GLY A 437 -22.09 -4.18 14.27
CA GLY A 437 -22.49 -2.82 14.62
C GLY A 437 -22.70 -2.00 13.37
N GLY A 438 -23.59 -1.00 13.40
CA GLY A 438 -23.57 0.01 12.36
C GLY A 438 -22.28 0.80 12.41
N ILE A 439 -21.93 1.43 13.54
CA ILE A 439 -20.69 2.20 13.64
C ILE A 439 -19.51 1.32 14.08
N ILE A 440 -19.65 0.59 15.19
CA ILE A 440 -18.58 -0.19 15.81
C ILE A 440 -19.01 -1.64 16.02
N GLY A 441 -18.21 -2.61 15.61
CA GLY A 441 -18.53 -4.03 15.82
C GLY A 441 -18.39 -4.39 17.30
N VAL A 442 -17.16 -4.34 17.81
CA VAL A 442 -16.81 -4.60 19.22
C VAL A 442 -16.02 -3.42 19.79
N SER A 443 -16.31 -3.02 21.03
CA SER A 443 -15.46 -2.11 21.79
C SER A 443 -15.09 -2.65 23.17
N ASN A 444 -13.84 -2.48 23.57
CA ASN A 444 -13.34 -2.82 24.92
C ASN A 444 -13.15 -1.61 25.82
N ASN A 445 -13.18 -0.39 25.28
CA ASN A 445 -12.75 0.80 25.99
C ASN A 445 -13.68 1.98 25.73
N THR A 446 -13.28 3.17 26.20
CA THR A 446 -14.11 4.38 26.11
C THR A 446 -14.37 4.75 24.66
N VAL A 447 -15.65 4.98 24.34
CA VAL A 447 -16.11 5.39 23.01
C VAL A 447 -16.95 6.65 23.12
N LEU A 448 -16.61 7.64 22.30
CA LEU A 448 -17.48 8.77 21.99
C LEU A 448 -17.98 8.67 20.55
N ILE A 449 -19.29 8.62 20.38
CA ILE A 449 -19.99 8.76 19.10
C ILE A 449 -20.81 10.04 19.18
N ASP A 450 -20.53 11.01 18.31
CA ASP A 450 -21.27 12.28 18.29
C ASP A 450 -21.72 12.64 16.86
N ASN A 451 -22.96 13.11 16.74
CA ASN A 451 -23.54 13.58 15.49
C ASN A 451 -23.38 12.61 14.30
N CYS A 452 -23.53 11.31 14.56
CA CYS A 452 -23.37 10.28 13.53
C CYS A 452 -24.72 9.81 13.01
N MET A 453 -24.77 9.38 11.74
CA MET A 453 -26.00 8.95 11.07
C MET A 453 -25.84 7.55 10.46
N ILE A 454 -26.81 6.67 10.69
CA ILE A 454 -26.92 5.40 9.95
C ILE A 454 -28.25 5.39 9.23
N SER A 455 -28.23 5.15 7.91
CA SER A 455 -29.43 5.18 7.09
C SER A 455 -29.50 4.03 6.08
N ASN A 456 -30.68 3.44 5.91
CA ASN A 456 -30.96 2.42 4.88
C ASN A 456 -29.97 1.25 4.90
N CYS A 457 -29.60 0.79 6.08
CA CYS A 457 -28.61 -0.27 6.24
C CYS A 457 -29.26 -1.61 6.58
N THR A 458 -28.66 -2.70 6.09
CA THR A 458 -28.97 -4.06 6.54
C THR A 458 -27.83 -4.56 7.41
N MET A 459 -28.15 -5.05 8.60
CA MET A 459 -27.21 -5.63 9.54
C MET A 459 -27.63 -7.05 9.87
N ASP A 460 -26.88 -8.01 9.36
CA ASP A 460 -27.11 -9.43 9.65
C ASP A 460 -26.00 -9.91 10.59
N SER A 461 -26.39 -10.60 11.66
CA SER A 461 -25.47 -11.20 12.63
C SER A 461 -25.99 -12.54 13.09
N ILE A 462 -25.10 -13.39 13.61
CA ILE A 462 -25.53 -14.61 14.28
C ILE A 462 -25.80 -14.36 15.77
N THR A 463 -24.96 -13.61 16.47
CA THR A 463 -25.05 -13.45 17.93
C THR A 463 -25.50 -12.06 18.34
N PHE A 464 -24.80 -10.98 18.00
CA PHE A 464 -25.23 -9.63 18.39
C PHE A 464 -25.31 -8.71 17.18
N SER A 465 -26.41 -7.97 17.06
CA SER A 465 -26.54 -6.87 16.11
C SER A 465 -27.02 -5.64 16.85
N GLY A 466 -26.33 -4.52 16.64
CA GLY A 466 -26.65 -3.23 17.24
C GLY A 466 -26.48 -2.10 16.24
N SER A 467 -27.34 -1.08 16.35
CA SER A 467 -27.33 0.03 15.40
C SER A 467 -26.05 0.84 15.49
N PHE A 468 -25.66 1.30 16.69
CA PHE A 468 -24.37 1.98 16.84
C PHE A 468 -23.24 1.00 17.12
N ILE A 469 -23.39 0.14 18.12
CA ILE A 469 -22.35 -0.79 18.56
C ILE A 469 -22.92 -2.18 18.70
N GLY A 470 -22.23 -3.18 18.13
CA GLY A 470 -22.65 -4.57 18.18
C GLY A 470 -22.46 -5.20 19.56
N MET A 471 -21.28 -5.03 20.16
CA MET A 471 -20.96 -5.54 21.49
C MET A 471 -19.97 -4.63 22.21
N GLN A 472 -20.13 -4.51 23.53
CA GLN A 472 -19.17 -3.85 24.41
C GLN A 472 -18.67 -4.86 25.44
N LEU A 473 -17.37 -4.89 25.69
CA LEU A 473 -16.76 -5.68 26.76
C LEU A 473 -16.67 -4.85 28.06
N LYS A 474 -16.63 -5.53 29.21
CA LYS A 474 -16.71 -4.93 30.55
C LYS A 474 -15.72 -3.77 30.76
N ASP A 475 -16.13 -2.81 31.59
CA ASP A 475 -15.36 -1.63 32.04
C ASP A 475 -15.15 -0.48 31.04
N SER A 476 -15.90 -0.44 29.94
CA SER A 476 -15.87 0.68 29.00
C SER A 476 -16.97 1.72 29.28
N SER A 477 -16.68 2.99 29.00
CA SER A 477 -17.68 4.07 29.03
C SER A 477 -18.09 4.45 27.61
N ILE A 478 -19.38 4.38 27.31
CA ILE A 478 -19.87 4.72 25.97
C ILE A 478 -20.80 5.92 26.05
N GLN A 479 -20.49 6.92 25.21
CA GLN A 479 -21.26 8.13 25.04
C GLN A 479 -21.74 8.22 23.60
N ILE A 480 -23.06 8.27 23.40
CA ILE A 480 -23.68 8.48 22.10
C ILE A 480 -24.50 9.77 22.17
N LEU A 481 -24.06 10.77 21.42
CA LEU A 481 -24.59 12.12 21.45
C LEU A 481 -25.10 12.50 20.06
N ASN A 482 -26.25 13.17 20.02
CA ASN A 482 -26.80 13.81 18.82
C ASN A 482 -26.86 12.92 17.57
N SER A 483 -26.95 11.60 17.73
CA SER A 483 -26.79 10.64 16.63
C SER A 483 -28.13 10.06 16.19
N GLN A 484 -28.23 9.71 14.91
CA GLN A 484 -29.48 9.32 14.28
C GLN A 484 -29.40 7.96 13.59
N VAL A 485 -30.47 7.20 13.73
CA VAL A 485 -30.69 5.93 13.02
C VAL A 485 -32.00 6.03 12.24
N HIS A 486 -31.92 5.81 10.93
CA HIS A 486 -33.07 5.87 10.03
C HIS A 486 -33.13 4.63 9.14
N THR A 487 -34.21 3.84 9.22
CA THR A 487 -34.44 2.71 8.31
C THR A 487 -33.30 1.68 8.37
N ILE A 488 -33.25 0.90 9.45
CA ILE A 488 -32.28 -0.21 9.58
C ILE A 488 -33.05 -1.52 9.66
N GLN A 489 -32.62 -2.47 8.82
CA GLN A 489 -33.02 -3.86 8.93
C GLN A 489 -31.97 -4.61 9.74
N MET A 490 -32.37 -5.22 10.87
CA MET A 490 -31.45 -6.03 11.68
C MET A 490 -31.98 -7.46 11.79
N ARG A 491 -31.09 -8.44 11.57
CA ARG A 491 -31.39 -9.87 11.73
C ARG A 491 -30.38 -10.52 12.66
N CYS A 492 -30.86 -11.31 13.62
CA CYS A 492 -30.01 -12.06 14.52
C CYS A 492 -30.48 -13.51 14.66
N LYS A 493 -29.59 -14.49 14.41
CA LYS A 493 -30.00 -15.91 14.34
C LYS A 493 -30.01 -16.65 15.68
N GLN A 494 -29.10 -16.34 16.60
CA GLN A 494 -28.86 -17.13 17.82
C GLN A 494 -29.03 -16.34 19.12
N CYS A 495 -28.73 -15.04 19.15
CA CYS A 495 -28.95 -14.24 20.36
C CYS A 495 -29.82 -13.01 20.08
N GLY A 496 -29.99 -12.18 21.12
CA GLY A 496 -30.94 -11.08 21.08
C GLY A 496 -30.47 -9.93 20.20
N ILE A 497 -31.41 -9.33 19.49
CA ILE A 497 -31.21 -8.03 18.84
C ILE A 497 -31.19 -6.98 19.93
N ILE A 498 -30.17 -6.14 19.94
CA ILE A 498 -30.09 -5.02 20.88
C ILE A 498 -30.48 -3.78 20.10
N SER A 499 -31.77 -3.45 20.14
CA SER A 499 -32.28 -2.23 19.51
C SER A 499 -31.70 -1.01 20.20
N GLY A 500 -31.06 -0.12 19.43
CA GLY A 500 -30.78 1.24 19.88
C GLY A 500 -29.40 1.46 20.48
N THR A 501 -28.95 0.72 21.50
CA THR A 501 -27.87 1.31 22.33
C THR A 501 -27.01 0.36 23.16
N VAL A 502 -26.76 -0.85 22.66
CA VAL A 502 -25.72 -1.76 23.19
C VAL A 502 -26.14 -2.52 24.47
N LYS A 503 -25.67 -3.77 24.64
CA LYS A 503 -25.89 -4.60 25.84
C LYS A 503 -24.86 -4.24 26.89
N LEU A 504 -25.16 -3.28 27.78
CA LEU A 504 -24.16 -2.62 28.63
C LEU A 504 -24.43 -2.70 30.11
N GLU A 505 -23.33 -2.58 30.87
CA GLU A 505 -23.30 -2.33 32.31
C GLU A 505 -23.28 -0.81 32.63
N SER A 506 -22.82 0.09 31.71
CA SER A 506 -22.81 1.57 31.93
C SER A 506 -22.72 2.40 30.63
N TYR A 507 -23.63 3.37 30.41
CA TYR A 507 -23.60 4.29 29.25
C TYR A 507 -24.38 5.59 29.42
N THR A 508 -24.17 6.55 28.51
CA THR A 508 -24.96 7.79 28.39
C THR A 508 -25.37 8.02 26.94
N VAL A 509 -26.67 8.17 26.71
CA VAL A 509 -27.24 8.52 25.40
C VAL A 509 -28.02 9.81 25.56
N LYS A 510 -27.67 10.84 24.79
CA LYS A 510 -28.34 12.14 24.82
C LYS A 510 -28.69 12.59 23.41
N ASN A 511 -29.89 13.11 23.25
CA ASN A 511 -30.40 13.72 22.02
C ASN A 511 -30.25 12.84 20.76
N SER A 512 -30.26 11.51 20.93
CA SER A 512 -30.16 10.58 19.81
C SER A 512 -31.55 10.06 19.44
N GLN A 513 -31.84 9.98 18.15
CA GLN A 513 -33.13 9.55 17.62
C GLN A 513 -32.98 8.26 16.83
N SER A 514 -33.93 7.34 16.98
CA SER A 514 -33.94 6.12 16.18
C SER A 514 -35.34 5.79 15.68
N SER A 515 -35.48 5.55 14.39
CA SER A 515 -36.76 5.28 13.73
C SER A 515 -36.60 4.25 12.60
N GLY A 516 -37.68 3.52 12.27
CA GLY A 516 -37.74 2.65 11.10
C GLY A 516 -37.01 1.30 11.26
N TYR A 517 -37.17 0.64 12.39
CA TYR A 517 -36.62 -0.71 12.58
C TYR A 517 -37.53 -1.78 11.99
N ASN A 518 -36.97 -2.63 11.15
CA ASN A 518 -37.61 -3.88 10.74
C ASN A 518 -36.83 -5.06 11.32
N TYR A 519 -37.35 -5.63 12.41
CA TYR A 519 -36.81 -6.83 13.04
C TYR A 519 -37.35 -8.07 12.35
N ILE A 520 -36.45 -8.95 11.91
CA ILE A 520 -36.83 -10.24 11.33
C ILE A 520 -36.03 -11.30 12.09
N ASN A 521 -36.71 -11.96 13.03
CA ASN A 521 -36.20 -13.01 13.94
C ASN A 521 -35.16 -12.55 14.96
N GLY A 522 -35.46 -12.77 16.25
CA GLY A 522 -34.57 -12.53 17.40
C GLY A 522 -35.32 -12.08 18.66
N ASN A 523 -34.83 -12.50 19.84
CA ASN A 523 -35.36 -12.02 21.13
C ASN A 523 -34.95 -10.56 21.35
N ILE A 524 -35.91 -9.65 21.51
CA ILE A 524 -35.63 -8.25 21.85
C ILE A 524 -35.29 -8.17 23.34
N MET A 525 -34.07 -7.82 23.68
CA MET A 525 -33.69 -7.52 25.07
C MET A 525 -33.92 -6.03 25.33
N ASN A 526 -35.12 -5.67 25.78
CA ASN A 526 -35.49 -4.29 26.07
C ASN A 526 -34.84 -3.81 27.38
N ASN A 527 -33.69 -3.16 27.28
CA ASN A 527 -33.17 -2.27 28.33
C ASN A 527 -32.91 -0.89 27.71
N CYS A 528 -33.93 -0.02 27.83
CA CYS A 528 -33.96 1.44 27.65
C CYS A 528 -34.35 2.04 26.28
N VAL A 529 -35.13 3.13 26.42
CA VAL A 529 -35.74 4.08 25.47
C VAL A 529 -37.03 3.57 24.79
N SER A 530 -38.07 4.39 24.91
CA SER A 530 -39.41 4.17 24.33
C SER A 530 -39.32 4.05 22.82
N PHE A 531 -39.78 2.91 22.29
CA PHE A 531 -39.98 2.71 20.87
C PHE A 531 -41.47 2.64 20.58
N ASP A 532 -41.91 3.31 19.52
CA ASP A 532 -43.08 2.87 18.76
C ASP A 532 -42.66 1.65 17.94
N ILE A 533 -42.78 0.46 18.54
CA ILE A 533 -42.53 -0.80 17.84
C ILE A 533 -43.83 -1.25 17.17
N LEU A 534 -43.89 -1.11 15.84
CA LEU A 534 -44.85 -1.86 15.00
C LEU A 534 -44.26 -3.26 14.74
N THR A 535 -44.36 -4.15 15.73
CA THR A 535 -43.97 -5.56 15.58
C THR A 535 -45.10 -6.32 14.91
N ASN A 536 -44.90 -6.73 13.66
CA ASN A 536 -45.71 -7.76 13.02
C ASN A 536 -45.00 -9.11 13.23
N MET A 537 -45.14 -9.69 14.43
CA MET A 537 -44.61 -11.03 14.73
C MET A 537 -45.54 -12.11 14.17
N ASN A 538 -45.13 -12.77 13.08
CA ASN A 538 -45.75 -14.01 12.63
C ASN A 538 -44.83 -15.20 12.93
N GLY A 539 -45.20 -16.00 13.94
CA GLY A 539 -45.00 -17.46 14.06
C GLY A 539 -43.58 -18.05 14.12
N CYS A 540 -43.18 -18.44 15.34
CA CYS A 540 -42.22 -19.49 15.78
C CYS A 540 -40.90 -19.72 15.04
#